data_AF-A0A5C5VCY5-F1
#
_entry.id   AF-A0A5C5VCY5-F1
#
_cell.length_a   1.000
_cell.length_b   1.000
_cell.length_c   1.000
_cell.angle_alpha   90.00
_cell.angle_beta   90.00
_cell.angle_gamma   90.00
#
_symmetry.space_group_name_H-M   'P 1'
#
loop_
_entity.id
_entity.type
_entity.pdbx_description
1 polymer ?
#
loop_
_entity_poly.entity_id
_entity_poly.type
_entity_poly.pdbx_seq_one_letter_code
_entity_poly.pdbx_strand_id
1 'polypeptide(L)'
;MQRLRSPKLLANAAVAATLSIIAVTAAAADAGKELLIPSEGVMKVPDGNDYDNDDSDYSYSRMIEGDNVVIFWHKEYGADPLENPDSGKRFDVKKMLSECERFYDYYVNELKLVKKGESVSDRYKLVTYVYGGEGGTAFGGGMEDKIGALWTPAVRVNREPYGVLAHELGHSFQFLSSVDSGARPGGAVNEMSAQYMLWQVYPEWMTFENYHLVDFMKKTHYAFLHPTNMYHSPYVLEYWSNKHGKEFWGELCRSTKRGEDVVATYKRMNAVEQPAFNDEMFDACRRFITWDLDRVEEVAGRYANQHRCTLNEAGDGWYRITPQLCPQNYGYNGIRLEVPEKFGEVELQFQGLAGAEGFSQVKTDKAGWRYGFVAHLNDDRRVYSEVGRDADGRLAFETPEGTEHLWLVVMGAPTEHWPVSGGRGRRGRGRGDEPSGEEQWPYRVKLAGTTISADFIE
;
A
#
# COMPACT_ATOMS: atom_id res chain seq x y z
N MET A 1 15.58 66.15 -40.76
CA MET A 1 15.76 67.62 -40.58
C MET A 1 14.86 68.10 -39.44
N GLN A 2 15.47 68.83 -38.49
CA GLN A 2 14.94 69.80 -37.49
C GLN A 2 13.55 69.56 -36.86
N ARG A 3 13.42 69.23 -35.57
CA ARG A 3 13.61 70.04 -34.32
C ARG A 3 12.67 71.25 -34.17
N LEU A 4 11.97 71.29 -33.02
CA LEU A 4 11.84 72.36 -31.99
C LEU A 4 10.40 72.37 -31.42
N ARG A 5 10.20 71.88 -30.18
CA ARG A 5 10.21 72.57 -28.86
C ARG A 5 8.85 73.20 -28.47
N SER A 6 8.22 72.57 -27.45
CA SER A 6 7.62 73.04 -26.17
C SER A 6 7.08 74.48 -26.03
N PRO A 7 6.33 74.87 -24.95
CA PRO A 7 5.92 74.13 -23.73
C PRO A 7 4.47 74.42 -23.23
N LYS A 8 4.01 73.72 -22.17
CA LYS A 8 3.64 74.34 -20.86
C LYS A 8 3.10 73.29 -19.88
N LEU A 9 3.79 73.19 -18.75
CA LEU A 9 3.33 72.57 -17.51
C LEU A 9 2.15 73.36 -16.92
N LEU A 10 1.18 72.66 -16.35
CA LEU A 10 0.43 73.12 -15.18
C LEU A 10 0.26 71.92 -14.23
N ALA A 11 0.78 72.11 -13.03
CA ALA A 11 0.77 71.16 -11.93
C ALA A 11 -0.62 71.09 -11.31
N ASN A 12 -1.09 69.87 -11.02
CA ASN A 12 -2.12 69.64 -10.01
C ASN A 12 -1.56 68.65 -8.98
N ALA A 13 -1.35 69.17 -7.78
CA ALA A 13 -0.99 68.40 -6.61
C ALA A 13 -2.21 67.58 -6.15
N ALA A 14 -2.10 66.25 -6.19
CA ALA A 14 -3.00 65.37 -5.48
C ALA A 14 -2.28 64.88 -4.23
N VAL A 15 -2.80 65.27 -3.07
CA VAL A 15 -2.38 64.83 -1.75
C VAL A 15 -2.78 63.35 -1.61
N ALA A 16 -1.79 62.45 -1.65
CA ALA A 16 -1.99 61.04 -1.32
C ALA A 16 -1.98 60.91 0.20
N ALA A 17 -3.15 60.67 0.80
CA ALA A 17 -3.27 60.23 2.17
C ALA A 17 -2.83 58.76 2.25
N THR A 18 -1.63 58.52 2.78
CA THR A 18 -1.14 57.17 3.10
C THR A 18 -1.92 56.65 4.31
N LEU A 19 -2.90 55.77 4.05
CA LEU A 19 -3.51 54.95 5.09
C LEU A 19 -2.50 53.85 5.46
N SER A 20 -1.72 54.06 6.52
CA SER A 20 -0.92 53.00 7.13
C SER A 20 -1.87 52.01 7.81
N ILE A 21 -2.24 50.95 7.10
CA ILE A 21 -2.88 49.78 7.70
C ILE A 21 -1.78 49.08 8.50
N ILE A 22 -1.75 49.32 9.80
CA ILE A 22 -1.05 48.46 10.74
C ILE A 22 -1.83 47.15 10.74
N ALA A 23 -1.37 46.18 9.95
CA ALA A 23 -1.79 44.80 10.11
C ALA A 23 -1.22 44.33 11.44
N VAL A 24 -2.04 44.39 12.50
CA VAL A 24 -1.81 43.59 13.69
C VAL A 24 -2.08 42.16 13.26
N THR A 25 -1.04 41.46 12.79
CA THR A 25 -1.03 40.00 12.82
C THR A 25 -1.03 39.63 14.29
N ALA A 26 -2.21 39.40 14.85
CA ALA A 26 -2.33 38.52 15.98
C ALA A 26 -1.80 37.17 15.50
N ALA A 27 -0.54 36.87 15.85
CA ALA A 27 -0.12 35.49 15.92
C ALA A 27 -1.11 34.83 16.87
N ALA A 28 -2.06 34.07 16.34
CA ALA A 28 -2.82 33.16 17.15
C ALA A 28 -1.77 32.29 17.84
N ALA A 29 -1.69 32.40 19.16
CA ALA A 29 -0.98 31.42 19.95
C ALA A 29 -1.59 30.07 19.55
N ASP A 30 -0.73 29.14 19.13
CA ASP A 30 -1.12 27.79 18.74
C ASP A 30 -1.72 27.12 19.98
N ALA A 31 -3.04 27.25 20.15
CA ALA A 31 -3.77 26.48 21.13
C ALA A 31 -3.71 25.05 20.59
N GLY A 32 -2.79 24.25 21.13
CA GLY A 32 -2.57 22.88 20.67
C GLY A 32 -3.85 22.05 20.60
N LYS A 33 -3.78 20.89 19.95
CA LYS A 33 -4.95 20.06 19.64
C LYS A 33 -5.79 19.73 20.87
N GLU A 34 -7.10 19.78 20.70
CA GLU A 34 -8.09 19.44 21.73
C GLU A 34 -8.19 17.91 21.91
N LEU A 35 -8.25 17.47 23.16
CA LEU A 35 -8.67 16.11 23.48
C LEU A 35 -10.21 16.06 23.47
N LEU A 36 -10.77 15.37 22.47
CA LEU A 36 -12.20 15.08 22.40
C LEU A 36 -12.42 13.57 22.56
N ILE A 37 -13.25 13.19 23.53
CA ILE A 37 -13.66 11.80 23.77
C ILE A 37 -15.19 11.74 23.68
N PRO A 38 -15.76 10.88 22.81
CA PRO A 38 -17.21 10.67 22.75
C PRO A 38 -17.78 10.23 24.09
N SER A 39 -18.98 10.69 24.45
CA SER A 39 -19.62 10.34 25.72
C SER A 39 -20.13 8.89 25.77
N GLU A 40 -20.33 8.24 24.63
CA GLU A 40 -20.83 6.87 24.51
C GLU A 40 -20.32 6.21 23.21
N GLY A 41 -20.39 4.88 23.14
CA GLY A 41 -20.11 4.14 21.91
C GLY A 41 -18.62 4.06 21.52
N VAL A 42 -17.71 4.37 22.44
CA VAL A 42 -16.27 4.16 22.26
C VAL A 42 -15.96 2.68 22.38
N MET A 43 -15.44 2.08 21.31
CA MET A 43 -15.12 0.65 21.28
C MET A 43 -14.13 0.29 22.41
N LYS A 44 -14.30 -0.87 23.06
CA LYS A 44 -13.46 -1.34 24.17
C LYS A 44 -13.42 -0.40 25.40
N VAL A 45 -14.37 0.53 25.50
CA VAL A 45 -14.60 1.36 26.68
C VAL A 45 -16.03 1.12 27.15
N PRO A 46 -16.29 0.94 28.46
CA PRO A 46 -17.65 0.81 28.96
C PRO A 46 -18.47 2.09 28.71
N ASP A 47 -19.74 1.94 28.35
CA ASP A 47 -20.66 3.08 28.28
C ASP A 47 -20.77 3.75 29.66
N GLY A 48 -20.65 5.08 29.68
CA GLY A 48 -20.65 5.86 30.92
C GLY A 48 -19.35 5.80 31.73
N ASN A 49 -18.21 5.41 31.14
CA ASN A 49 -16.91 5.51 31.79
C ASN A 49 -16.63 6.95 32.25
N ASP A 50 -16.49 7.15 33.56
CA ASP A 50 -16.17 8.44 34.17
C ASP A 50 -14.65 8.62 34.23
N TYR A 51 -14.10 9.46 33.34
CA TYR A 51 -12.66 9.69 33.25
C TYR A 51 -12.07 10.45 34.44
N ASP A 52 -12.89 11.19 35.19
CA ASP A 52 -12.46 11.89 36.42
C ASP A 52 -12.38 10.96 37.63
N ASN A 53 -12.97 9.76 37.54
CA ASN A 53 -12.93 8.75 38.60
C ASN A 53 -11.81 7.74 38.37
N ASP A 54 -10.84 7.70 39.28
CA ASP A 54 -9.68 6.80 39.23
C ASP A 54 -10.07 5.30 39.27
N ASP A 55 -11.25 4.95 39.82
CA ASP A 55 -11.75 3.57 39.87
C ASP A 55 -12.38 3.09 38.55
N SER A 56 -12.64 4.00 37.60
CA SER A 56 -13.15 3.67 36.26
C SER A 56 -12.14 2.86 35.46
N ASP A 57 -12.61 2.13 34.44
CA ASP A 57 -11.73 1.32 33.60
C ASP A 57 -10.65 2.16 32.93
N TYR A 58 -10.99 3.40 32.52
CA TYR A 58 -10.06 4.42 32.05
C TYR A 58 -10.25 5.72 32.83
N SER A 59 -9.16 6.44 33.10
CA SER A 59 -9.17 7.70 33.86
C SER A 59 -8.06 8.64 33.38
N TYR A 60 -8.22 9.94 33.61
CA TYR A 60 -7.17 10.95 33.38
C TYR A 60 -5.92 10.74 34.26
N SER A 61 -5.99 9.92 35.31
CA SER A 61 -4.81 9.47 36.06
C SER A 61 -3.96 8.44 35.30
N ARG A 62 -4.56 7.73 34.32
CA ARG A 62 -3.96 6.66 33.52
C ARG A 62 -3.98 7.02 32.03
N MET A 63 -3.39 8.17 31.75
CA MET A 63 -3.12 8.61 30.40
C MET A 63 -1.75 9.27 30.27
N ILE A 64 -1.28 9.32 29.02
CA ILE A 64 -0.15 10.15 28.61
C ILE A 64 -0.52 10.81 27.28
N GLU A 65 -0.13 12.06 27.09
CA GLU A 65 -0.40 12.80 25.85
C GLU A 65 0.86 13.46 25.29
N GLY A 66 0.95 13.47 23.97
CA GLY A 66 1.87 14.29 23.19
C GLY A 66 1.11 15.37 22.45
N ASP A 67 1.71 15.98 21.43
CA ASP A 67 1.08 17.08 20.68
C ASP A 67 -0.12 16.58 19.84
N ASN A 68 -0.04 15.35 19.33
CA ASN A 68 -1.00 14.80 18.37
C ASN A 68 -1.78 13.59 18.89
N VAL A 69 -1.22 12.85 19.85
CA VAL A 69 -1.77 11.57 20.31
C VAL A 69 -1.96 11.59 21.82
N VAL A 70 -3.07 11.01 22.28
CA VAL A 70 -3.27 10.62 23.69
C VAL A 70 -3.36 9.10 23.78
N ILE A 71 -2.80 8.52 24.84
CA ILE A 71 -2.91 7.10 25.16
C ILE A 71 -3.54 6.98 26.53
N PHE A 72 -4.67 6.28 26.60
CA PHE A 72 -5.27 5.77 27.84
C PHE A 72 -4.92 4.29 28.00
N TRP A 73 -4.81 3.81 29.24
CA TRP A 73 -4.72 2.39 29.50
C TRP A 73 -5.67 1.94 30.60
N HIS A 74 -6.13 0.69 30.47
CA HIS A 74 -7.06 0.09 31.41
C HIS A 74 -6.46 -0.01 32.83
N LYS A 75 -7.29 0.20 33.87
CA LYS A 75 -6.86 0.14 35.28
C LYS A 75 -6.15 -1.14 35.71
N GLU A 76 -6.43 -2.26 35.03
CA GLU A 76 -5.76 -3.53 35.30
C GLU A 76 -4.24 -3.49 35.11
N TYR A 77 -3.74 -2.51 34.35
CA TYR A 77 -2.32 -2.36 34.09
C TYR A 77 -1.59 -1.59 35.20
N GLY A 78 -2.33 -0.98 36.14
CA GLY A 78 -1.79 -0.16 37.23
C GLY A 78 -1.47 1.27 36.79
N ALA A 79 -0.91 2.06 37.70
CA ALA A 79 -0.51 3.44 37.43
C ALA A 79 0.71 3.54 36.49
N ASP A 80 1.64 2.58 36.59
CA ASP A 80 2.74 2.41 35.66
C ASP A 80 2.69 0.98 35.08
N PRO A 81 2.33 0.82 33.79
CA PRO A 81 2.27 -0.49 33.16
C PRO A 81 3.60 -1.26 33.18
N LEU A 82 4.75 -0.60 33.29
CA LEU A 82 6.05 -1.29 33.41
C LEU A 82 6.19 -2.03 34.75
N GLU A 83 5.50 -1.58 35.79
CA GLU A 83 5.52 -2.17 37.13
C GLU A 83 4.46 -3.26 37.30
N ASN A 84 3.74 -3.63 36.25
CA ASN A 84 2.72 -4.68 36.33
C ASN A 84 3.34 -6.01 36.83
N PRO A 85 2.72 -6.72 37.79
CA PRO A 85 3.25 -8.00 38.27
C PRO A 85 3.30 -9.07 37.18
N ASP A 86 2.42 -9.01 36.18
CA ASP A 86 2.45 -9.87 35.00
C ASP A 86 3.33 -9.27 33.91
N SER A 87 4.47 -9.90 33.63
CA SER A 87 5.41 -9.42 32.61
C SER A 87 4.85 -9.46 31.19
N GLY A 88 3.83 -10.27 30.90
CA GLY A 88 3.13 -10.28 29.62
C GLY A 88 2.23 -9.05 29.40
N LYS A 89 1.87 -8.37 30.49
CA LYS A 89 1.03 -7.15 30.50
C LYS A 89 1.84 -5.86 30.61
N ARG A 90 3.17 -5.93 30.70
CA ARG A 90 4.02 -4.74 30.76
C ARG A 90 4.18 -4.12 29.38
N PHE A 91 4.14 -2.79 29.32
CA PHE A 91 4.46 -2.01 28.13
C PHE A 91 4.97 -0.63 28.54
N ASP A 92 5.84 -0.04 27.73
CA ASP A 92 6.37 1.30 27.96
C ASP A 92 5.46 2.34 27.28
N VAL A 93 4.61 3.00 28.06
CA VAL A 93 3.68 4.02 27.55
C VAL A 93 4.39 5.24 26.97
N LYS A 94 5.59 5.58 27.45
CA LYS A 94 6.36 6.74 26.96
C LYS A 94 6.97 6.43 25.60
N LYS A 95 7.55 5.25 25.45
CA LYS A 95 8.09 4.78 24.17
C LYS A 95 6.99 4.56 23.15
N MET A 96 5.85 4.00 23.58
CA MET A 96 4.64 3.87 22.77
C MET A 96 4.15 5.24 22.26
N LEU A 97 4.03 6.25 23.14
CA LEU A 97 3.63 7.60 22.73
C LEU A 97 4.62 8.20 21.72
N SER A 98 5.92 8.10 21.98
CA SER A 98 6.95 8.63 21.09
C SER A 98 6.89 8.01 19.69
N GLU A 99 6.63 6.71 19.58
CA GLU A 99 6.48 6.04 18.28
C GLU A 99 5.16 6.42 17.59
N CYS A 100 4.05 6.54 18.32
CA CYS A 100 2.79 7.05 17.77
C CYS A 100 2.92 8.47 17.22
N GLU A 101 3.62 9.37 17.93
CA GLU A 101 3.91 10.73 17.44
C GLU A 101 4.79 10.70 16.18
N ARG A 102 5.80 9.83 16.13
CA ARG A 102 6.65 9.64 14.94
C ARG A 102 5.84 9.15 13.73
N PHE A 103 4.95 8.17 13.93
CA PHE A 103 4.08 7.66 12.87
C PHE A 103 3.09 8.73 12.42
N TYR A 104 2.48 9.45 13.35
CA TYR A 104 1.56 10.56 13.06
C TYR A 104 2.24 11.61 12.19
N ASP A 105 3.43 12.07 12.61
CA ASP A 105 4.24 13.03 11.87
C ASP A 105 4.53 12.56 10.45
N TYR A 106 4.98 11.31 10.29
CA TYR A 106 5.26 10.74 8.98
C TYR A 106 3.99 10.66 8.10
N TYR A 107 2.86 10.24 8.65
CA TYR A 107 1.62 10.10 7.88
C TYR A 107 1.01 11.44 7.46
N VAL A 108 1.18 12.49 8.27
CA VAL A 108 0.75 13.86 7.92
C VAL A 108 1.73 14.56 7.01
N ASN A 109 3.02 14.51 7.33
CA ASN A 109 4.03 15.38 6.72
C ASN A 109 4.76 14.72 5.55
N GLU A 110 4.92 13.39 5.55
CA GLU A 110 5.69 12.68 4.52
C GLU A 110 4.78 11.95 3.52
N LEU A 111 3.75 11.24 3.98
CA LEU A 111 2.75 10.60 3.10
C LEU A 111 1.60 11.51 2.73
N LYS A 112 1.48 12.65 3.41
CA LYS A 112 0.42 13.63 3.22
C LYS A 112 -0.95 12.97 3.21
N LEU A 113 -1.30 12.04 4.10
CA LEU A 113 -2.63 11.39 4.00
C LEU A 113 -3.78 12.38 4.20
N VAL A 114 -3.58 13.31 5.13
CA VAL A 114 -4.43 14.47 5.35
C VAL A 114 -3.68 15.74 4.95
N LYS A 115 -4.42 16.83 4.74
CA LYS A 115 -3.82 18.12 4.38
C LYS A 115 -3.78 19.04 5.60
N LYS A 116 -2.58 19.24 6.13
CA LYS A 116 -2.32 20.13 7.28
C LYS A 116 -2.88 21.54 7.02
N GLY A 117 -3.57 22.09 8.00
CA GLY A 117 -4.32 23.34 7.93
C GLY A 117 -5.74 23.22 7.38
N GLU A 118 -6.12 22.06 6.85
CA GLU A 118 -7.43 21.79 6.25
C GLU A 118 -8.09 20.52 6.80
N SER A 119 -7.43 19.80 7.73
CA SER A 119 -7.91 18.51 8.24
C SER A 119 -8.57 18.65 9.61
N VAL A 120 -9.55 17.78 9.90
CA VAL A 120 -10.06 17.62 11.27
C VAL A 120 -8.95 17.21 12.25
N SER A 121 -7.89 16.57 11.75
CA SER A 121 -6.73 16.17 12.55
C SER A 121 -5.88 17.34 13.03
N ASP A 122 -6.07 18.55 12.48
CA ASP A 122 -5.42 19.77 12.98
C ASP A 122 -6.05 20.27 14.28
N ARG A 123 -7.26 19.81 14.60
CA ARG A 123 -8.05 20.30 15.75
C ARG A 123 -8.06 19.32 16.91
N TYR A 124 -8.17 18.02 16.61
CA TYR A 124 -8.35 16.99 17.63
C TYR A 124 -7.16 16.03 17.70
N LYS A 125 -6.82 15.62 18.93
CA LYS A 125 -5.85 14.55 19.15
C LYS A 125 -6.41 13.20 18.72
N LEU A 126 -5.53 12.34 18.22
CA LEU A 126 -5.84 10.93 17.99
C LEU A 126 -5.87 10.21 19.34
N VAL A 127 -6.90 9.39 19.56
CA VAL A 127 -7.11 8.72 20.85
C VAL A 127 -6.73 7.25 20.74
N THR A 128 -5.80 6.81 21.58
CA THR A 128 -5.36 5.42 21.67
C THR A 128 -5.80 4.81 23.01
N TYR A 129 -6.36 3.60 22.97
CA TYR A 129 -6.69 2.83 24.17
C TYR A 129 -5.88 1.53 24.21
N VAL A 130 -5.15 1.32 25.30
CA VAL A 130 -4.64 0.00 25.67
C VAL A 130 -5.70 -0.70 26.51
N TYR A 131 -6.49 -1.57 25.88
CA TYR A 131 -7.66 -2.18 26.49
C TYR A 131 -7.32 -3.47 27.25
N GLY A 132 -8.05 -3.73 28.35
CA GLY A 132 -7.84 -4.87 29.24
C GLY A 132 -8.30 -6.24 28.71
N GLY A 133 -7.92 -7.30 29.43
CA GLY A 133 -8.31 -8.68 29.13
C GLY A 133 -7.34 -9.46 28.23
N GLU A 134 -7.78 -10.63 27.75
CA GLU A 134 -6.92 -11.63 27.06
C GLU A 134 -6.97 -11.56 25.53
N GLY A 135 -7.69 -10.58 24.96
CA GLY A 135 -7.82 -10.45 23.50
C GLY A 135 -6.50 -10.06 22.81
N GLY A 136 -6.26 -10.57 21.61
CA GLY A 136 -5.01 -10.34 20.85
C GLY A 136 -5.10 -9.42 19.64
N THR A 137 -6.26 -8.79 19.39
CA THR A 137 -6.55 -8.06 18.14
C THR A 137 -6.50 -6.56 18.36
N ALA A 138 -5.65 -5.85 17.62
CA ALA A 138 -5.69 -4.40 17.58
C ALA A 138 -6.67 -3.91 16.49
N PHE A 139 -7.09 -2.66 16.60
CA PHE A 139 -8.04 -2.03 15.70
C PHE A 139 -7.66 -0.56 15.51
N GLY A 140 -7.89 -0.05 14.30
CA GLY A 140 -7.73 1.35 13.94
C GLY A 140 -8.92 1.88 13.17
N GLY A 141 -9.18 3.18 13.28
CA GLY A 141 -10.30 3.83 12.63
C GLY A 141 -10.57 5.21 13.23
N GLY A 142 -11.82 5.50 13.53
CA GLY A 142 -12.15 6.77 14.16
C GLY A 142 -13.54 6.85 14.73
N MET A 143 -13.84 8.01 15.30
CA MET A 143 -15.04 8.29 16.08
C MET A 143 -15.63 9.64 15.66
N GLU A 144 -16.97 9.71 15.63
CA GLU A 144 -17.77 10.92 15.38
C GLU A 144 -17.38 11.75 14.14
N ASP A 145 -16.84 11.12 13.09
CA ASP A 145 -16.33 11.83 11.89
C ASP A 145 -15.35 12.96 12.22
N LYS A 146 -14.56 12.80 13.30
CA LYS A 146 -13.63 13.84 13.79
C LYS A 146 -12.31 13.29 14.30
N ILE A 147 -12.37 12.19 15.05
CA ILE A 147 -11.26 11.70 15.86
C ILE A 147 -10.70 10.43 15.22
N GLY A 148 -9.40 10.40 14.93
CA GLY A 148 -8.71 9.15 14.65
C GLY A 148 -8.58 8.34 15.93
N ALA A 149 -8.65 7.01 15.85
CA ALA A 149 -8.68 6.17 17.04
C ALA A 149 -8.01 4.81 16.84
N LEU A 150 -7.30 4.37 17.88
CA LEU A 150 -6.59 3.09 17.93
C LEU A 150 -6.94 2.35 19.21
N TRP A 151 -7.19 1.04 19.11
CA TRP A 151 -7.43 0.16 20.26
C TRP A 151 -6.51 -1.04 20.18
N THR A 152 -5.68 -1.26 21.19
CA THR A 152 -4.71 -2.37 21.20
C THR A 152 -4.72 -3.08 22.55
N PRO A 153 -4.53 -4.40 22.59
CA PRO A 153 -4.22 -5.07 23.85
C PRO A 153 -2.74 -4.91 24.19
N ALA A 154 -2.39 -5.02 25.48
CA ALA A 154 -1.00 -4.92 25.95
C ALA A 154 -0.06 -5.92 25.26
N VAL A 155 -0.52 -7.15 24.97
CA VAL A 155 0.30 -8.20 24.33
C VAL A 155 0.84 -7.81 22.94
N ARG A 156 0.23 -6.82 22.28
CA ARG A 156 0.65 -6.33 20.98
C ARG A 156 1.65 -5.16 21.06
N VAL A 157 1.81 -4.56 22.24
CA VAL A 157 2.68 -3.40 22.50
C VAL A 157 3.66 -3.62 23.66
N ASN A 158 3.78 -4.86 24.15
CA ASN A 158 4.69 -5.20 25.23
C ASN A 158 6.17 -5.20 24.81
N ARG A 159 6.45 -5.17 23.50
CA ARG A 159 7.80 -5.17 22.92
C ARG A 159 7.82 -4.41 21.60
N GLU A 160 8.98 -3.84 21.29
CA GLU A 160 9.29 -3.30 19.97
C GLU A 160 9.63 -4.43 18.97
N PRO A 161 9.48 -4.21 17.65
CA PRO A 161 8.95 -2.99 17.01
C PRO A 161 7.42 -2.88 17.12
N TYR A 162 6.89 -1.66 17.19
CA TYR A 162 5.45 -1.42 17.29
C TYR A 162 4.75 -1.40 15.93
N GLY A 163 5.00 -2.44 15.11
CA GLY A 163 4.40 -2.56 13.78
C GLY A 163 2.87 -2.47 13.83
N VAL A 164 2.24 -3.12 14.81
CA VAL A 164 0.79 -3.03 15.02
C VAL A 164 0.29 -1.60 15.19
N LEU A 165 1.04 -0.74 15.90
CA LEU A 165 0.63 0.65 16.10
C LEU A 165 0.72 1.43 14.80
N ALA A 166 1.80 1.26 14.05
CA ALA A 166 1.95 1.87 12.73
C ALA A 166 0.82 1.45 11.78
N HIS A 167 0.45 0.16 11.76
CA HIS A 167 -0.64 -0.39 10.95
C HIS A 167 -2.01 0.20 11.31
N GLU A 168 -2.41 0.09 12.58
CA GLU A 168 -3.74 0.54 13.02
C GLU A 168 -3.87 2.07 13.00
N LEU A 169 -2.77 2.80 13.26
CA LEU A 169 -2.74 4.24 13.05
C LEU A 169 -2.94 4.57 11.56
N GLY A 170 -2.46 3.71 10.66
CA GLY A 170 -2.74 3.81 9.23
C GLY A 170 -4.23 3.75 8.90
N HIS A 171 -4.98 2.83 9.51
CA HIS A 171 -6.44 2.82 9.40
C HIS A 171 -7.11 4.07 9.98
N SER A 172 -6.53 4.65 11.03
CA SER A 172 -7.01 5.91 11.59
C SER A 172 -6.86 7.06 10.59
N PHE A 173 -5.74 7.13 9.88
CA PHE A 173 -5.55 8.14 8.84
C PHE A 173 -6.37 7.87 7.57
N GLN A 174 -6.64 6.62 7.21
CA GLN A 174 -7.60 6.29 6.15
C GLN A 174 -9.01 6.80 6.50
N PHE A 175 -9.41 6.71 7.78
CA PHE A 175 -10.64 7.31 8.28
C PHE A 175 -10.60 8.84 8.19
N LEU A 176 -9.57 9.48 8.74
CA LEU A 176 -9.43 10.95 8.74
C LEU A 176 -9.42 11.53 7.32
N SER A 177 -8.64 10.93 6.41
CA SER A 177 -8.63 11.32 5.00
C SER A 177 -10.02 11.20 4.36
N SER A 178 -10.83 10.24 4.78
CA SER A 178 -12.19 10.04 4.25
C SER A 178 -13.19 11.05 4.81
N VAL A 179 -13.00 11.48 6.06
CA VAL A 179 -13.76 12.59 6.66
C VAL A 179 -13.48 13.88 5.90
N ASP A 180 -12.20 14.17 5.66
CA ASP A 180 -11.78 15.41 4.99
C ASP A 180 -12.24 15.48 3.52
N SER A 181 -12.23 14.35 2.80
CA SER A 181 -12.51 14.30 1.36
C SER A 181 -13.91 13.79 0.97
N GLY A 182 -14.65 13.18 1.91
CA GLY A 182 -16.00 12.63 1.69
C GLY A 182 -16.05 11.29 0.94
N ALA A 183 -14.90 10.71 0.62
CA ALA A 183 -14.76 9.40 -0.01
C ALA A 183 -13.40 8.77 0.35
N ARG A 184 -13.23 7.47 0.09
CA ARG A 184 -11.95 6.77 0.25
C ARG A 184 -11.87 5.55 -0.64
N PRO A 185 -10.64 5.06 -0.95
CA PRO A 185 -10.46 3.72 -1.45
C PRO A 185 -11.13 2.71 -0.51
N GLY A 186 -11.71 1.66 -1.08
CA GLY A 186 -12.39 0.61 -0.33
C GLY A 186 -11.99 -0.78 -0.79
N GLY A 187 -12.20 -1.78 0.08
CA GLY A 187 -11.89 -3.18 -0.22
C GLY A 187 -10.55 -3.62 0.37
N ALA A 188 -9.89 -4.58 -0.28
CA ALA A 188 -8.62 -5.15 0.19
C ALA A 188 -7.50 -4.11 0.31
N VAL A 189 -7.58 -3.01 -0.47
CA VAL A 189 -6.59 -1.93 -0.45
C VAL A 189 -6.46 -1.29 0.93
N ASN A 190 -7.48 -1.31 1.79
CA ASN A 190 -7.39 -0.72 3.13
C ASN A 190 -6.34 -1.43 3.98
N GLU A 191 -6.33 -2.76 3.95
CA GLU A 191 -5.33 -3.57 4.67
C GLU A 191 -3.96 -3.48 3.98
N MET A 192 -3.94 -3.54 2.64
CA MET A 192 -2.70 -3.44 1.87
C MET A 192 -1.99 -2.11 2.11
N SER A 193 -2.76 -1.02 2.18
CA SER A 193 -2.21 0.32 2.41
C SER A 193 -1.82 0.56 3.87
N ALA A 194 -2.50 -0.04 4.85
CA ALA A 194 -2.03 -0.01 6.24
C ALA A 194 -0.67 -0.73 6.39
N GLN A 195 -0.48 -1.86 5.69
CA GLN A 195 0.84 -2.52 5.60
C GLN A 195 1.88 -1.68 4.88
N TYR A 196 1.51 -1.03 3.78
CA TYR A 196 2.40 -0.09 3.08
C TYR A 196 2.82 1.05 4.02
N MET A 197 1.89 1.66 4.75
CA MET A 197 2.19 2.75 5.69
C MET A 197 3.11 2.31 6.82
N LEU A 198 2.86 1.13 7.40
CA LEU A 198 3.79 0.50 8.34
C LEU A 198 5.18 0.38 7.71
N TRP A 199 5.27 -0.14 6.49
CA TRP A 199 6.54 -0.36 5.81
C TRP A 199 7.28 0.94 5.45
N GLN A 200 6.58 2.08 5.35
CA GLN A 200 7.22 3.39 5.20
C GLN A 200 7.97 3.84 6.46
N VAL A 201 7.46 3.50 7.65
CA VAL A 201 8.05 3.91 8.94
C VAL A 201 8.95 2.83 9.57
N TYR A 202 8.88 1.60 9.05
CA TYR A 202 9.75 0.46 9.35
C TYR A 202 10.19 -0.24 8.06
N PRO A 203 11.26 0.23 7.40
CA PRO A 203 11.77 -0.38 6.15
C PRO A 203 12.07 -1.88 6.24
N GLU A 204 12.47 -2.37 7.43
CA GLU A 204 12.79 -3.77 7.70
C GLU A 204 11.56 -4.65 8.01
N TRP A 205 10.33 -4.16 7.77
CA TRP A 205 9.09 -4.92 8.01
C TRP A 205 9.08 -6.30 7.35
N MET A 206 9.57 -6.39 6.11
CA MET A 206 9.72 -7.66 5.39
C MET A 206 10.62 -8.66 6.12
N THR A 207 11.44 -8.22 7.08
CA THR A 207 12.29 -9.06 7.92
C THR A 207 11.62 -9.46 9.23
N PHE A 208 11.13 -8.52 10.05
CA PHE A 208 10.60 -8.88 11.37
C PHE A 208 9.15 -9.42 11.32
N GLU A 209 8.40 -9.15 10.26
CA GLU A 209 7.11 -9.80 9.95
C GLU A 209 7.18 -10.56 8.61
N ASN A 210 8.28 -11.27 8.38
CA ASN A 210 8.56 -11.97 7.11
C ASN A 210 7.46 -12.96 6.67
N TYR A 211 6.63 -13.44 7.59
CA TYR A 211 5.47 -14.28 7.26
C TYR A 211 4.55 -13.63 6.21
N HIS A 212 4.44 -12.29 6.17
CA HIS A 212 3.67 -11.61 5.15
C HIS A 212 4.25 -11.80 3.74
N LEU A 213 5.57 -11.66 3.61
CA LEU A 213 6.27 -11.90 2.35
C LEU A 213 6.22 -13.38 1.94
N VAL A 214 6.45 -14.29 2.89
CA VAL A 214 6.38 -15.74 2.65
C VAL A 214 5.00 -16.14 2.11
N ASP A 215 3.93 -15.57 2.64
CA ASP A 215 2.59 -15.85 2.14
C ASP A 215 2.29 -15.16 0.81
N PHE A 216 2.78 -13.95 0.58
CA PHE A 216 2.69 -13.29 -0.73
C PHE A 216 3.34 -14.12 -1.83
N MET A 217 4.50 -14.71 -1.58
CA MET A 217 5.22 -15.53 -2.56
C MET A 217 4.44 -16.77 -3.02
N LYS A 218 3.48 -17.26 -2.21
CA LYS A 218 2.58 -18.36 -2.59
C LYS A 218 1.38 -17.88 -3.42
N LYS A 219 1.20 -16.57 -3.53
CA LYS A 219 -0.05 -15.91 -3.94
C LYS A 219 0.17 -14.82 -5.01
N THR A 220 1.33 -14.73 -5.64
CA THR A 220 1.63 -13.69 -6.65
C THR A 220 0.71 -13.74 -7.87
N HIS A 221 0.13 -14.91 -8.16
CA HIS A 221 -0.79 -15.14 -9.27
C HIS A 221 -2.19 -14.56 -9.04
N TYR A 222 -2.57 -14.26 -7.79
CA TYR A 222 -3.88 -13.64 -7.50
C TYR A 222 -3.95 -12.20 -7.99
N ALA A 223 -5.16 -11.75 -8.28
CA ALA A 223 -5.37 -10.42 -8.81
C ALA A 223 -4.86 -9.33 -7.85
N PHE A 224 -4.42 -8.20 -8.41
CA PHE A 224 -4.23 -7.01 -7.56
C PHE A 224 -5.57 -6.67 -6.88
N LEU A 225 -5.53 -6.38 -5.58
CA LEU A 225 -6.71 -6.20 -4.70
C LEU A 225 -7.49 -7.47 -4.35
N HIS A 226 -6.95 -8.66 -4.64
CA HIS A 226 -7.59 -9.90 -4.22
C HIS A 226 -7.59 -10.04 -2.68
N PRO A 227 -8.74 -10.39 -2.05
CA PRO A 227 -8.84 -10.53 -0.59
C PRO A 227 -7.81 -11.48 0.03
N THR A 228 -7.47 -12.59 -0.64
CA THR A 228 -6.45 -13.55 -0.18
C THR A 228 -5.06 -12.92 0.07
N ASN A 229 -4.78 -11.79 -0.59
CA ASN A 229 -3.53 -11.02 -0.48
C ASN A 229 -3.67 -9.72 0.33
N MET A 230 -4.83 -9.43 0.93
CA MET A 230 -5.09 -8.12 1.55
C MET A 230 -4.06 -7.73 2.63
N TYR A 231 -3.51 -8.72 3.34
CA TYR A 231 -2.50 -8.51 4.38
C TYR A 231 -1.06 -8.62 3.89
N HIS A 232 -0.84 -9.03 2.65
CA HIS A 232 0.47 -9.53 2.19
C HIS A 232 1.02 -8.77 0.98
N SER A 233 0.23 -7.93 0.32
CA SER A 233 0.63 -7.28 -0.95
C SER A 233 0.56 -5.75 -0.92
N PRO A 234 1.42 -5.07 -0.12
CA PRO A 234 1.58 -3.62 -0.19
C PRO A 234 2.44 -3.16 -1.40
N TYR A 235 3.08 -4.08 -2.11
CA TYR A 235 4.21 -3.79 -3.01
C TYR A 235 3.85 -2.92 -4.22
N VAL A 236 2.62 -2.99 -4.73
CA VAL A 236 2.16 -2.12 -5.82
C VAL A 236 2.11 -0.65 -5.36
N LEU A 237 1.74 -0.40 -4.10
CA LEU A 237 1.74 0.95 -3.53
C LEU A 237 3.16 1.49 -3.37
N GLU A 238 4.12 0.61 -3.04
CA GLU A 238 5.54 0.95 -3.04
C GLU A 238 6.03 1.30 -4.44
N TYR A 239 5.70 0.48 -5.45
CA TYR A 239 6.05 0.78 -6.83
C TYR A 239 5.47 2.14 -7.29
N TRP A 240 4.20 2.43 -6.98
CA TRP A 240 3.61 3.74 -7.29
C TRP A 240 4.31 4.89 -6.57
N SER A 241 4.76 4.67 -5.33
CA SER A 241 5.54 5.66 -4.58
C SER A 241 6.90 5.91 -5.19
N ASN A 242 7.57 4.85 -5.69
CA ASN A 242 8.82 4.96 -6.43
C ASN A 242 8.63 5.75 -7.73
N LYS A 243 7.48 5.59 -8.39
CA LYS A 243 7.17 6.25 -9.67
C LYS A 243 6.73 7.72 -9.53
N HIS A 244 5.88 8.02 -8.55
CA HIS A 244 5.20 9.31 -8.41
C HIS A 244 5.63 10.12 -7.18
N GLY A 245 6.50 9.56 -6.35
CA GLY A 245 6.85 10.08 -5.04
C GLY A 245 5.95 9.54 -3.92
N LYS A 246 6.48 9.51 -2.70
CA LYS A 246 5.80 8.95 -1.52
C LYS A 246 4.49 9.65 -1.12
N GLU A 247 4.29 10.90 -1.53
CA GLU A 247 3.06 11.66 -1.25
C GLU A 247 1.86 11.14 -2.09
N PHE A 248 2.14 10.39 -3.16
CA PHE A 248 1.13 9.94 -4.12
C PHE A 248 0.00 9.13 -3.49
N TRP A 249 0.30 8.26 -2.52
CA TRP A 249 -0.73 7.47 -1.85
C TRP A 249 -1.72 8.36 -1.09
N GLY A 250 -1.24 9.41 -0.41
CA GLY A 250 -2.10 10.40 0.24
C GLY A 250 -2.94 11.17 -0.75
N GLU A 251 -2.32 11.64 -1.83
CA GLU A 251 -3.05 12.33 -2.90
C GLU A 251 -4.15 11.45 -3.51
N LEU A 252 -3.86 10.16 -3.75
CA LEU A 252 -4.83 9.19 -4.25
C LEU A 252 -6.00 9.04 -3.29
N CYS A 253 -5.73 8.86 -1.99
CA CYS A 253 -6.77 8.75 -0.98
C CYS A 253 -7.72 9.95 -1.02
N ARG A 254 -7.18 11.17 -0.97
CA ARG A 254 -7.98 12.41 -0.98
C ARG A 254 -8.66 12.69 -2.32
N SER A 255 -8.12 12.16 -3.42
CA SER A 255 -8.66 12.37 -4.76
C SER A 255 -9.70 11.32 -5.16
N THR A 256 -9.90 10.26 -4.36
CA THR A 256 -10.83 9.18 -4.66
C THR A 256 -12.26 9.69 -4.72
N LYS A 257 -13.02 9.32 -5.74
CA LYS A 257 -14.45 9.67 -5.84
C LYS A 257 -15.33 8.51 -5.42
N ARG A 258 -16.53 8.81 -4.94
CA ARG A 258 -17.52 7.79 -4.58
C ARG A 258 -17.82 6.89 -5.79
N GLY A 259 -17.65 5.58 -5.61
CA GLY A 259 -17.90 4.57 -6.65
C GLY A 259 -16.66 4.17 -7.46
N GLU A 260 -15.53 4.88 -7.30
CA GLU A 260 -14.24 4.43 -7.85
C GLU A 260 -13.61 3.41 -6.91
N ASP A 261 -12.94 2.42 -7.48
CA ASP A 261 -11.91 1.68 -6.76
C ASP A 261 -10.54 2.36 -6.96
N VAL A 262 -9.49 1.81 -6.32
CA VAL A 262 -8.16 2.41 -6.36
C VAL A 262 -7.56 2.42 -7.77
N VAL A 263 -7.86 1.43 -8.62
CA VAL A 263 -7.36 1.38 -10.00
C VAL A 263 -8.07 2.44 -10.86
N ALA A 264 -9.39 2.57 -10.74
CA ALA A 264 -10.13 3.63 -11.44
C ALA A 264 -9.65 5.03 -11.02
N THR A 265 -9.41 5.23 -9.71
CA THR A 265 -8.87 6.49 -9.18
C THR A 265 -7.47 6.77 -9.75
N TYR A 266 -6.58 5.77 -9.70
CA TYR A 266 -5.21 5.86 -10.24
C TYR A 266 -5.21 6.26 -11.72
N LYS A 267 -5.98 5.54 -12.54
CA LYS A 267 -6.07 5.78 -13.99
C LYS A 267 -6.58 7.19 -14.29
N ARG A 268 -7.62 7.64 -13.58
CA ARG A 268 -8.15 9.00 -13.74
C ARG A 268 -7.13 10.07 -13.35
N MET A 269 -6.47 9.93 -12.21
CA MET A 269 -5.50 10.91 -11.73
C MET A 269 -4.32 11.07 -12.68
N ASN A 270 -3.84 9.95 -13.23
CA ASN A 270 -2.66 9.93 -14.07
C ASN A 270 -2.97 10.02 -15.57
N ALA A 271 -4.25 10.16 -15.95
CA ALA A 271 -4.72 10.11 -17.34
C ALA A 271 -4.18 8.87 -18.10
N VAL A 272 -4.20 7.71 -17.43
CA VAL A 272 -3.67 6.44 -17.94
C VAL A 272 -4.80 5.53 -18.40
N GLU A 273 -4.75 5.12 -19.66
CA GLU A 273 -5.65 4.12 -20.23
C GLU A 273 -5.20 2.69 -19.92
N GLN A 274 -6.10 1.72 -20.12
CA GLN A 274 -5.87 0.32 -19.70
C GLN A 274 -4.54 -0.29 -20.18
N PRO A 275 -4.12 -0.15 -21.45
CA PRO A 275 -2.87 -0.76 -21.91
C PRO A 275 -1.64 -0.20 -21.21
N ALA A 276 -1.60 1.11 -20.94
CA ALA A 276 -0.51 1.75 -20.23
C ALA A 276 -0.50 1.37 -18.74
N PHE A 277 -1.67 1.21 -18.12
CA PHE A 277 -1.77 0.67 -16.76
C PHE A 277 -1.24 -0.77 -16.69
N ASN A 278 -1.57 -1.62 -17.68
CA ASN A 278 -1.04 -2.98 -17.76
C ASN A 278 0.49 -3.00 -17.92
N ASP A 279 1.04 -2.12 -18.77
CA ASP A 279 2.49 -2.02 -18.97
C ASP A 279 3.20 -1.60 -17.66
N GLU A 280 2.60 -0.70 -16.90
CA GLU A 280 3.11 -0.26 -15.61
C GLU A 280 3.04 -1.37 -14.54
N MET A 281 1.90 -2.04 -14.40
CA MET A 281 1.77 -3.17 -13.47
C MET A 281 2.76 -4.29 -13.81
N PHE A 282 3.01 -4.52 -15.11
CA PHE A 282 4.01 -5.49 -15.52
C PHE A 282 5.44 -5.08 -15.16
N ASP A 283 5.77 -3.79 -15.30
CA ASP A 283 7.05 -3.27 -14.83
C ASP A 283 7.22 -3.48 -13.32
N ALA A 284 6.17 -3.23 -12.54
CA ALA A 284 6.15 -3.51 -11.11
C ALA A 284 6.42 -5.00 -10.82
N CYS A 285 5.70 -5.91 -11.49
CA CYS A 285 5.89 -7.36 -11.34
C CYS A 285 7.33 -7.80 -11.63
N ARG A 286 7.98 -7.23 -12.63
CA ARG A 286 9.38 -7.52 -12.96
C ARG A 286 10.33 -7.04 -11.86
N ARG A 287 10.11 -5.84 -11.32
CA ARG A 287 10.90 -5.32 -10.20
C ARG A 287 10.68 -6.11 -8.91
N PHE A 288 9.49 -6.68 -8.71
CA PHE A 288 9.25 -7.53 -7.55
C PHE A 288 10.04 -8.84 -7.59
N ILE A 289 10.57 -9.27 -8.75
CA ILE A 289 11.49 -10.43 -8.83
C ILE A 289 12.77 -10.15 -8.05
N THR A 290 13.28 -8.92 -8.15
CA THR A 290 14.60 -8.52 -7.63
C THR A 290 14.54 -7.50 -6.50
N TRP A 291 13.35 -7.00 -6.16
CA TRP A 291 13.09 -5.94 -5.19
C TRP A 291 13.88 -4.65 -5.43
N ASP A 292 14.16 -4.32 -6.69
CA ASP A 292 14.90 -3.14 -7.12
C ASP A 292 13.99 -1.92 -7.23
N LEU A 293 13.57 -1.45 -6.06
CA LEU A 293 12.86 -0.20 -5.84
C LEU A 293 13.72 0.64 -4.89
N ASP A 294 14.08 1.85 -5.30
CA ASP A 294 15.15 2.67 -4.72
C ASP A 294 15.08 2.77 -3.18
N ARG A 295 13.89 2.91 -2.60
CA ARG A 295 13.70 3.06 -1.15
C ARG A 295 14.02 1.78 -0.37
N VAL A 296 13.68 0.63 -0.93
CA VAL A 296 13.66 -0.65 -0.20
C VAL A 296 14.73 -1.61 -0.66
N GLU A 297 15.42 -1.31 -1.75
CA GLU A 297 16.42 -2.18 -2.37
C GLU A 297 17.47 -2.70 -1.38
N GLU A 298 18.06 -1.82 -0.56
CA GLU A 298 19.09 -2.19 0.42
C GLU A 298 18.60 -3.25 1.42
N VAL A 299 17.35 -3.16 1.87
CA VAL A 299 16.78 -4.06 2.88
C VAL A 299 16.07 -5.27 2.28
N ALA A 300 15.48 -5.10 1.09
CA ALA A 300 14.64 -6.10 0.43
C ALA A 300 15.41 -6.95 -0.58
N GLY A 301 16.60 -6.53 -1.04
CA GLY A 301 17.42 -7.26 -2.01
C GLY A 301 17.77 -8.68 -1.56
N ARG A 302 17.85 -8.93 -0.25
CA ARG A 302 18.01 -10.28 0.32
C ARG A 302 16.86 -11.26 0.00
N TYR A 303 15.72 -10.74 -0.47
CA TYR A 303 14.55 -11.51 -0.87
C TYR A 303 14.40 -11.64 -2.39
N ALA A 304 15.38 -11.13 -3.16
CA ALA A 304 15.40 -11.24 -4.61
C ALA A 304 15.49 -12.71 -5.04
N ASN A 305 14.90 -13.02 -6.21
CA ASN A 305 15.01 -14.33 -6.87
C ASN A 305 14.42 -15.50 -6.04
N GLN A 306 13.42 -15.23 -5.18
CA GLN A 306 12.78 -16.24 -4.32
C GLN A 306 11.39 -16.68 -4.81
N HIS A 307 10.97 -16.21 -5.98
CA HIS A 307 9.67 -16.54 -6.58
C HIS A 307 9.56 -18.03 -6.89
N ARG A 308 8.32 -18.52 -6.88
CA ARG A 308 7.99 -19.91 -7.19
C ARG A 308 6.87 -19.93 -8.21
N CYS A 309 6.96 -20.87 -9.14
CA CYS A 309 5.93 -21.17 -10.11
C CYS A 309 6.05 -22.64 -10.51
N THR A 310 5.00 -23.20 -11.09
CA THR A 310 4.99 -24.58 -11.60
C THR A 310 4.32 -24.61 -12.96
N LEU A 311 4.97 -25.26 -13.92
CA LEU A 311 4.46 -25.51 -15.26
C LEU A 311 4.52 -26.99 -15.58
N ASN A 312 3.57 -27.47 -16.37
CA ASN A 312 3.55 -28.85 -16.85
C ASN A 312 4.11 -28.91 -18.27
N GLU A 313 4.86 -29.97 -18.58
CA GLU A 313 5.18 -30.28 -19.96
C GLU A 313 3.90 -30.49 -20.79
N ALA A 314 3.83 -29.85 -21.96
CA ALA A 314 2.68 -29.87 -22.86
C ALA A 314 3.01 -30.45 -24.25
N GLY A 315 4.15 -31.14 -24.37
CA GLY A 315 4.63 -31.72 -25.63
C GLY A 315 5.28 -30.70 -26.57
N ASP A 316 6.08 -31.19 -27.52
CA ASP A 316 6.75 -30.38 -28.56
C ASP A 316 7.57 -29.19 -28.02
N GLY A 317 8.10 -29.30 -26.80
CA GLY A 317 8.86 -28.25 -26.11
C GLY A 317 8.01 -27.12 -25.52
N TRP A 318 6.69 -27.26 -25.46
CA TRP A 318 5.80 -26.34 -24.77
C TRP A 318 5.67 -26.69 -23.29
N TYR A 319 5.58 -25.64 -22.47
CA TYR A 319 5.28 -25.72 -21.04
C TYR A 319 4.04 -24.88 -20.75
N ARG A 320 3.07 -25.44 -20.02
CA ARG A 320 1.79 -24.80 -19.70
C ARG A 320 1.70 -24.49 -18.22
N ILE A 321 1.23 -23.30 -17.87
CA ILE A 321 0.96 -22.92 -16.47
C ILE A 321 -0.07 -23.86 -15.83
N THR A 322 0.12 -24.22 -14.56
CA THR A 322 -0.86 -25.00 -13.81
C THR A 322 -2.10 -24.16 -13.44
N PRO A 323 -3.29 -24.76 -13.30
CA PRO A 323 -4.48 -24.04 -12.85
C PRO A 323 -4.32 -23.34 -11.50
N GLN A 324 -3.54 -23.91 -10.58
CA GLN A 324 -3.36 -23.43 -9.21
C GLN A 324 -2.53 -22.14 -9.14
N LEU A 325 -1.69 -21.89 -10.15
CA LEU A 325 -0.80 -20.73 -10.20
C LEU A 325 -1.10 -19.84 -11.41
N CYS A 326 -2.22 -20.06 -12.08
CA CYS A 326 -2.62 -19.27 -13.23
C CYS A 326 -2.88 -17.81 -12.84
N PRO A 327 -2.24 -16.83 -13.52
CA PRO A 327 -2.44 -15.43 -13.23
C PRO A 327 -3.90 -14.98 -13.39
N GLN A 328 -4.38 -14.21 -12.43
CA GLN A 328 -5.60 -13.41 -12.51
C GLN A 328 -5.23 -11.98 -12.94
N ASN A 329 -6.19 -11.03 -12.94
CA ASN A 329 -5.92 -9.64 -13.32
C ASN A 329 -4.79 -9.00 -12.51
N TYR A 330 -3.70 -8.66 -13.19
CA TYR A 330 -2.47 -8.09 -12.62
C TYR A 330 -1.73 -9.02 -11.65
N GLY A 331 -2.18 -10.27 -11.49
CA GLY A 331 -1.39 -11.32 -10.89
C GLY A 331 -0.29 -11.77 -11.85
N TYR A 332 0.78 -12.36 -11.32
CA TYR A 332 1.95 -12.72 -12.11
C TYR A 332 2.66 -14.00 -11.63
N ASN A 333 3.43 -14.57 -12.56
CA ASN A 333 4.37 -15.65 -12.32
C ASN A 333 5.79 -15.16 -12.62
N GLY A 334 6.72 -15.42 -11.72
CA GLY A 334 8.16 -15.44 -12.01
C GLY A 334 8.59 -16.87 -12.27
N ILE A 335 9.17 -17.13 -13.43
CA ILE A 335 9.60 -18.46 -13.89
C ILE A 335 11.12 -18.43 -14.04
N ARG A 336 11.83 -19.20 -13.22
CA ARG A 336 13.29 -19.25 -13.30
C ARG A 336 13.71 -20.04 -14.53
N LEU A 337 14.68 -19.50 -15.27
CA LEU A 337 15.30 -20.14 -16.41
C LEU A 337 16.74 -20.54 -16.08
N GLU A 338 17.25 -21.53 -16.81
CA GLU A 338 18.68 -21.84 -16.78
C GLU A 338 19.47 -20.72 -17.48
N VAL A 339 20.54 -20.23 -16.85
CA VAL A 339 21.42 -19.25 -17.48
C VAL A 339 22.21 -19.96 -18.58
N PRO A 340 22.14 -19.50 -19.85
CA PRO A 340 22.84 -20.15 -20.95
C PRO A 340 24.37 -20.21 -20.72
N GLU A 341 25.00 -21.36 -21.02
CA GLU A 341 26.46 -21.53 -20.86
C GLU A 341 27.28 -20.53 -21.70
N LYS A 342 26.72 -20.11 -22.83
CA LYS A 342 27.24 -19.02 -23.66
C LYS A 342 26.22 -17.91 -23.66
N PHE A 343 26.62 -16.72 -23.21
CA PHE A 343 25.80 -15.53 -23.33
C PHE A 343 25.38 -15.34 -24.79
N GLY A 344 24.10 -15.03 -25.01
CA GLY A 344 23.50 -14.92 -26.33
C GLY A 344 21.97 -14.82 -26.26
N GLU A 345 21.37 -14.83 -27.45
CA GLU A 345 19.94 -14.65 -27.63
C GLU A 345 19.14 -15.83 -27.08
N VAL A 346 18.22 -15.55 -26.16
CA VAL A 346 17.14 -16.46 -25.78
C VAL A 346 15.86 -16.03 -26.46
N GLU A 347 15.10 -17.00 -26.97
CA GLU A 347 13.82 -16.75 -27.62
C GLU A 347 12.67 -17.34 -26.81
N LEU A 348 11.56 -16.61 -26.78
CA LEU A 348 10.28 -17.03 -26.25
C LEU A 348 9.26 -17.07 -27.39
N GLN A 349 8.54 -18.18 -27.49
CA GLN A 349 7.24 -18.25 -28.14
C GLN A 349 6.17 -18.34 -27.06
N PHE A 350 5.17 -17.46 -27.13
CA PHE A 350 4.12 -17.32 -26.14
C PHE A 350 2.77 -17.62 -26.78
N GLN A 351 1.92 -18.35 -26.07
CA GLN A 351 0.53 -18.52 -26.46
C GLN A 351 -0.42 -18.43 -25.26
N GLY A 352 -1.31 -17.44 -25.29
CA GLY A 352 -2.45 -17.31 -24.40
C GLY A 352 -3.55 -18.31 -24.74
N LEU A 353 -4.18 -18.86 -23.72
CA LEU A 353 -5.12 -19.99 -23.82
C LEU A 353 -6.48 -19.64 -23.20
N ALA A 354 -6.93 -18.38 -23.31
CA ALA A 354 -8.17 -17.92 -22.71
C ALA A 354 -9.36 -18.87 -23.00
N GLY A 355 -10.10 -19.23 -21.95
CA GLY A 355 -11.21 -20.18 -22.06
C GLY A 355 -10.79 -21.65 -22.16
N ALA A 356 -9.53 -22.00 -21.93
CA ALA A 356 -9.12 -23.40 -21.88
C ALA A 356 -9.77 -24.16 -20.71
N GLU A 357 -10.03 -25.45 -20.92
CA GLU A 357 -10.56 -26.34 -19.89
C GLU A 357 -9.58 -26.48 -18.71
N GLY A 358 -10.14 -26.60 -17.51
CA GLY A 358 -9.39 -26.68 -16.25
C GLY A 358 -9.07 -25.34 -15.59
N PHE A 359 -9.46 -24.21 -16.22
CA PHE A 359 -9.25 -22.85 -15.71
C PHE A 359 -10.59 -22.13 -15.52
N SER A 360 -10.62 -21.13 -14.65
CA SER A 360 -11.77 -20.23 -14.52
C SER A 360 -11.97 -19.44 -15.82
N GLN A 361 -13.20 -19.40 -16.33
CA GLN A 361 -13.55 -18.82 -17.63
C GLN A 361 -14.42 -17.57 -17.49
N VAL A 362 -14.02 -16.65 -16.61
CA VAL A 362 -14.73 -15.37 -16.43
C VAL A 362 -14.22 -14.34 -17.43
N LYS A 363 -15.13 -13.75 -18.22
CA LYS A 363 -14.85 -12.66 -19.18
C LYS A 363 -13.65 -12.96 -20.10
N THR A 364 -13.64 -14.13 -20.71
CA THR A 364 -12.53 -14.58 -21.56
C THR A 364 -12.29 -13.67 -22.78
N ASP A 365 -13.29 -12.91 -23.21
CA ASP A 365 -13.18 -11.87 -24.25
C ASP A 365 -12.33 -10.66 -23.82
N LYS A 366 -12.03 -10.54 -22.52
CA LYS A 366 -11.16 -9.50 -21.95
C LYS A 366 -9.75 -9.96 -21.63
N ALA A 367 -9.39 -11.18 -22.04
CA ALA A 367 -8.07 -11.74 -21.79
C ALA A 367 -6.95 -10.92 -22.42
N GLY A 368 -5.83 -10.86 -21.71
CA GLY A 368 -4.59 -10.30 -22.21
C GLY A 368 -3.42 -10.67 -21.30
N TRP A 369 -2.21 -10.51 -21.83
CA TRP A 369 -0.98 -10.88 -21.14
C TRP A 369 0.08 -9.80 -21.29
N ARG A 370 1.01 -9.78 -20.35
CA ARG A 370 2.33 -9.17 -20.49
C ARG A 370 3.38 -10.20 -20.14
N TYR A 371 4.46 -10.23 -20.91
CA TYR A 371 5.55 -11.15 -20.66
C TYR A 371 6.89 -10.56 -21.11
N GLY A 372 7.96 -11.02 -20.47
CA GLY A 372 9.29 -10.48 -20.68
C GLY A 372 10.32 -11.05 -19.71
N PHE A 373 11.58 -10.90 -20.06
CA PHE A 373 12.72 -11.42 -19.31
C PHE A 373 13.26 -10.40 -18.31
N VAL A 374 13.84 -10.92 -17.23
CA VAL A 374 14.63 -10.18 -16.24
C VAL A 374 15.95 -10.92 -16.06
N ALA A 375 17.07 -10.25 -16.34
CA ALA A 375 18.40 -10.72 -15.98
C ALA A 375 18.89 -9.98 -14.73
N HIS A 376 19.28 -10.73 -13.71
CA HIS A 376 19.94 -10.21 -12.51
C HIS A 376 21.42 -10.57 -12.60
N LEU A 377 22.28 -9.56 -12.69
CA LEU A 377 23.71 -9.73 -12.88
C LEU A 377 24.45 -9.91 -11.56
N ASN A 378 25.64 -10.49 -11.62
CA ASN A 378 26.52 -10.71 -10.46
C ASN A 378 27.05 -9.41 -9.79
N ASP A 379 26.85 -8.26 -10.44
CA ASP A 379 27.15 -6.93 -9.92
C ASP A 379 25.88 -6.19 -9.44
N ASP A 380 24.82 -6.96 -9.18
CA ASP A 380 23.49 -6.51 -8.73
C ASP A 380 22.74 -5.66 -9.77
N ARG A 381 23.23 -5.44 -11.00
CA ARG A 381 22.43 -4.74 -12.02
C ARG A 381 21.29 -5.63 -12.54
N ARG A 382 20.18 -4.98 -12.91
CA ARG A 382 19.02 -5.63 -13.52
C ARG A 382 18.90 -5.17 -14.97
N VAL A 383 18.67 -6.11 -15.89
CA VAL A 383 18.39 -5.82 -17.30
C VAL A 383 17.04 -6.42 -17.67
N TYR A 384 16.19 -5.59 -18.22
CA TYR A 384 14.80 -5.92 -18.57
C TYR A 384 14.65 -6.01 -20.09
N SER A 385 13.99 -7.05 -20.58
CA SER A 385 13.64 -7.12 -22.00
C SER A 385 12.55 -6.12 -22.38
N GLU A 386 12.31 -6.01 -23.68
CA GLU A 386 11.06 -5.48 -24.22
C GLU A 386 9.85 -6.27 -23.70
N VAL A 387 8.68 -5.62 -23.75
CA VAL A 387 7.43 -6.17 -23.23
C VAL A 387 6.61 -6.80 -24.36
N GLY A 388 6.40 -8.11 -24.26
CA GLY A 388 5.46 -8.84 -25.11
C GLY A 388 4.00 -8.61 -24.69
N ARG A 389 3.09 -8.55 -25.67
CA ARG A 389 1.67 -8.18 -25.46
C ARG A 389 0.68 -9.09 -26.19
N ASP A 390 1.14 -9.79 -27.22
CA ASP A 390 0.28 -10.57 -28.11
C ASP A 390 -0.11 -11.91 -27.48
N ALA A 391 -1.33 -12.36 -27.75
CA ALA A 391 -1.81 -13.67 -27.31
C ALA A 391 -1.13 -14.82 -28.07
N ASP A 392 -0.58 -14.57 -29.25
CA ASP A 392 0.33 -15.47 -29.96
C ASP A 392 1.51 -14.62 -30.41
N GLY A 393 2.64 -14.77 -29.73
CA GLY A 393 3.71 -13.79 -29.81
C GLY A 393 5.09 -14.41 -29.67
N ARG A 394 6.08 -13.62 -30.06
CA ARG A 394 7.49 -13.97 -29.96
C ARG A 394 8.26 -12.83 -29.31
N LEU A 395 9.28 -13.18 -28.54
CA LEU A 395 10.19 -12.22 -27.92
C LEU A 395 11.59 -12.81 -27.94
N ALA A 396 12.58 -12.01 -28.29
CA ALA A 396 13.99 -12.37 -28.17
C ALA A 396 14.66 -11.46 -27.14
N PHE A 397 15.67 -11.97 -26.45
CA PHE A 397 16.41 -11.24 -25.44
C PHE A 397 17.88 -11.66 -25.44
N GLU A 398 18.75 -10.68 -25.66
CA GLU A 398 20.20 -10.88 -25.55
C GLU A 398 20.57 -10.94 -24.07
N THR A 399 20.94 -12.13 -23.60
CA THR A 399 21.29 -12.34 -22.19
C THR A 399 22.62 -11.63 -21.90
N PRO A 400 22.66 -10.63 -21.00
CA PRO A 400 23.88 -9.88 -20.73
C PRO A 400 24.97 -10.77 -20.09
N GLU A 401 26.23 -10.44 -20.37
CA GLU A 401 27.36 -11.05 -19.68
C GLU A 401 27.28 -10.78 -18.17
N GLY A 402 27.63 -11.79 -17.37
CA GLY A 402 27.55 -11.71 -15.91
C GLY A 402 26.16 -11.99 -15.33
N THR A 403 25.19 -12.42 -16.13
CA THR A 403 23.88 -12.87 -15.63
C THR A 403 24.04 -14.02 -14.64
N GLU A 404 23.56 -13.82 -13.41
CA GLU A 404 23.54 -14.82 -12.33
C GLU A 404 22.17 -15.48 -12.22
N HIS A 405 21.09 -14.72 -12.43
CA HIS A 405 19.73 -15.24 -12.52
C HIS A 405 19.02 -14.73 -13.77
N LEU A 406 18.36 -15.64 -14.48
CA LEU A 406 17.50 -15.33 -15.61
C LEU A 406 16.07 -15.75 -15.29
N TRP A 407 15.12 -14.84 -15.48
CA TRP A 407 13.71 -15.05 -15.23
C TRP A 407 12.85 -14.68 -16.43
N LEU A 408 11.80 -15.45 -16.66
CA LEU A 408 10.65 -15.05 -17.46
C LEU A 408 9.52 -14.63 -16.51
N VAL A 409 8.99 -13.43 -16.71
CA VAL A 409 7.82 -12.94 -15.96
C VAL A 409 6.62 -12.95 -16.89
N VAL A 410 5.48 -13.48 -16.42
CA VAL A 410 4.20 -13.46 -17.13
C VAL A 410 3.12 -12.91 -16.21
N MET A 411 2.37 -11.91 -16.67
CA MET A 411 1.31 -11.26 -15.91
C MET A 411 -0.01 -11.31 -16.67
N GLY A 412 -1.11 -11.52 -15.95
CA GLY A 412 -2.47 -11.30 -16.45
C GLY A 412 -2.74 -9.82 -16.70
N ALA A 413 -3.09 -9.44 -17.91
CA ALA A 413 -3.18 -8.04 -18.34
C ALA A 413 -4.49 -7.80 -19.11
N PRO A 414 -5.62 -7.64 -18.41
CA PRO A 414 -6.93 -7.59 -19.06
C PRO A 414 -7.05 -6.37 -19.98
N THR A 415 -7.84 -6.51 -21.05
CA THR A 415 -8.11 -5.40 -21.99
C THR A 415 -9.00 -4.31 -21.39
N GLU A 416 -9.65 -4.61 -20.26
CA GLU A 416 -10.50 -3.71 -19.49
C GLU A 416 -10.38 -4.03 -18.00
N HIS A 417 -10.37 -3.02 -17.13
CA HIS A 417 -10.36 -3.24 -15.70
C HIS A 417 -11.78 -3.45 -15.14
N TRP A 418 -11.93 -4.40 -14.21
CA TRP A 418 -13.08 -4.48 -13.31
C TRP A 418 -12.64 -4.80 -11.87
N PRO A 419 -13.41 -4.38 -10.86
CA PRO A 419 -13.12 -4.72 -9.46
C PRO A 419 -13.25 -6.23 -9.20
N VAL A 420 -12.38 -6.76 -8.34
CA VAL A 420 -12.42 -8.14 -7.84
C VAL A 420 -13.79 -8.43 -7.21
N SER A 421 -14.38 -9.58 -7.55
CA SER A 421 -15.77 -9.89 -7.20
C SER A 421 -15.99 -10.14 -5.69
N GLY A 422 -14.93 -10.54 -4.96
CA GLY A 422 -14.98 -11.01 -3.56
C GLY A 422 -14.66 -9.99 -2.44
N GLY A 423 -14.71 -8.68 -2.67
CA GLY A 423 -14.37 -7.69 -1.63
C GLY A 423 -15.17 -7.83 -0.31
N ARG A 424 -14.56 -7.51 0.85
CA ARG A 424 -15.22 -7.50 2.18
C ARG A 424 -16.56 -6.74 2.20
N GLY A 425 -16.72 -5.74 1.34
CA GLY A 425 -17.97 -4.96 1.17
C GLY A 425 -19.12 -5.70 0.48
N ARG A 426 -18.90 -6.89 -0.10
CA ARG A 426 -19.94 -7.73 -0.73
C ARG A 426 -20.48 -8.83 0.18
N ARG A 427 -20.05 -8.92 1.45
CA ARG A 427 -20.74 -9.76 2.45
C ARG A 427 -22.12 -9.21 2.87
N GLY A 428 -22.48 -8.00 2.44
CA GLY A 428 -23.74 -7.32 2.78
C GLY A 428 -24.80 -7.21 1.67
N ARG A 429 -24.56 -7.73 0.46
CA ARG A 429 -25.59 -7.78 -0.60
C ARG A 429 -25.82 -9.23 -1.02
N GLY A 430 -26.89 -9.82 -0.47
CA GLY A 430 -27.46 -11.09 -0.91
C GLY A 430 -26.64 -12.34 -0.57
N ARG A 431 -27.02 -13.04 0.49
CA ARG A 431 -26.75 -14.49 0.59
C ARG A 431 -27.54 -15.16 -0.53
N GLY A 432 -26.89 -15.58 -1.61
CA GLY A 432 -27.56 -16.31 -2.68
C GLY A 432 -26.66 -16.74 -3.83
N ASP A 433 -25.72 -15.89 -4.23
CA ASP A 433 -24.83 -16.23 -5.35
C ASP A 433 -23.53 -16.82 -4.80
N GLU A 434 -23.18 -18.04 -5.23
CA GLU A 434 -21.82 -18.54 -5.10
C GLU A 434 -20.86 -17.48 -5.66
N PRO A 435 -19.69 -17.24 -5.04
CA PRO A 435 -18.71 -16.36 -5.63
C PRO A 435 -18.42 -16.87 -7.04
N SER A 436 -18.81 -16.11 -8.06
CA SER A 436 -18.27 -16.33 -9.41
C SER A 436 -16.76 -16.34 -9.25
N GLY A 437 -16.09 -17.44 -9.61
CA GLY A 437 -14.64 -17.51 -9.51
C GLY A 437 -13.99 -16.29 -10.17
N GLU A 438 -12.83 -15.85 -9.69
CA GLU A 438 -12.10 -14.78 -10.37
C GLU A 438 -11.57 -15.28 -11.72
N GLU A 439 -11.30 -14.38 -12.66
CA GLU A 439 -10.75 -14.72 -13.97
C GLU A 439 -9.38 -15.41 -13.87
N GLN A 440 -9.05 -16.25 -14.85
CA GLN A 440 -7.73 -16.83 -15.00
C GLN A 440 -7.26 -16.67 -16.44
N TRP A 441 -5.97 -16.36 -16.61
CA TRP A 441 -5.32 -16.08 -17.88
C TRP A 441 -4.29 -17.16 -18.23
N PRO A 442 -4.73 -18.38 -18.58
CA PRO A 442 -3.82 -19.48 -18.89
C PRO A 442 -2.97 -19.18 -20.12
N TYR A 443 -1.76 -19.73 -20.12
CA TYR A 443 -0.82 -19.61 -21.21
C TYR A 443 0.08 -20.84 -21.31
N ARG A 444 0.79 -20.95 -22.43
CA ARG A 444 1.94 -21.82 -22.59
C ARG A 444 3.10 -21.08 -23.23
N VAL A 445 4.31 -21.55 -22.95
CA VAL A 445 5.56 -20.98 -23.45
C VAL A 445 6.45 -22.05 -24.05
N LYS A 446 7.25 -21.66 -25.04
CA LYS A 446 8.32 -22.49 -25.61
C LYS A 446 9.57 -21.62 -25.72
N LEU A 447 10.70 -22.16 -25.28
CA LEU A 447 11.96 -21.43 -25.19
C LEU A 447 12.99 -22.01 -26.15
N ALA A 448 13.87 -21.17 -26.67
CA ALA A 448 15.10 -21.56 -27.36
C ALA A 448 16.28 -20.78 -26.80
N GLY A 449 17.48 -21.38 -26.82
CA GLY A 449 18.68 -20.82 -26.18
C GLY A 449 18.74 -20.98 -24.66
N THR A 450 17.63 -21.35 -24.02
CA THR A 450 17.50 -21.64 -22.58
C THR A 450 16.38 -22.66 -22.35
N THR A 451 16.21 -23.12 -21.11
CA THR A 451 15.10 -23.95 -20.65
C THR A 451 14.58 -23.46 -19.30
N ILE A 452 13.35 -23.83 -18.95
CA ILE A 452 12.81 -23.63 -17.60
C ILE A 452 13.64 -24.45 -16.62
N SER A 453 13.95 -23.87 -15.46
CA SER A 453 14.68 -24.58 -14.42
C SER A 453 13.87 -25.77 -13.90
N ALA A 454 14.53 -26.90 -13.62
CA ALA A 454 13.86 -28.15 -13.27
C ALA A 454 12.92 -28.03 -12.06
N ASP A 455 13.25 -27.15 -11.10
CA ASP A 455 12.43 -26.90 -9.90
C ASP A 455 11.07 -26.24 -10.19
N PHE A 456 10.83 -25.80 -11.44
CA PHE A 456 9.63 -25.12 -11.89
C PHE A 456 8.76 -26.00 -12.82
N ILE A 457 9.14 -27.26 -13.02
CA ILE A 457 8.43 -28.23 -13.86
C ILE A 457 7.85 -29.35 -12.98
N GLU A 458 6.58 -29.71 -13.20
CA GLU A 458 5.92 -30.87 -12.58
C GLU A 458 5.63 -31.98 -13.61
#